data_AF-A0A8T5S908-F1
#
_entry.id   AF-A0A8T5S908-F1
#
_cell.length_a   1.000
_cell.length_b   1.000
_cell.length_c   1.000
_cell.angle_alpha   90.00
_cell.angle_beta   90.00
_cell.angle_gamma   90.00
#
_symmetry.space_group_name_H-M   'P 1'
#
loop_
_entity.id
_entity.type
_entity.pdbx_description
1 polymer ?
#
loop_
_entity_poly.entity_id
_entity_poly.type
_entity_poly.pdbx_seq_one_letter_code
_entity_poly.pdbx_strand_id
1 'polypeptide(L)'
;MKETKDYIWILPFIGSIVAAIGLFTPAAALPAGGLTELFWMHGFYLVVGGGYPDPGFITHIPGLMVIGISCMVVLVVCTIILFISSLTHRGVDAPGSWLALSILLIGGTIFFIGGAEVAFRIYGFINFDIVDLSFWQHRNPGFAVIAPFIAGGLTLLGYIISKATREGEVKITPISTNATPDNNEIPTTEEETPPAVSTSSEAFSFCPECGQKIPSSDDKFCLSCGFELKKD
;
A
#
# COMPACT_ATOMS: atom_id res chain seq x y z
N MET A 1 20.69 -11.47 -11.66
CA MET A 1 19.76 -11.81 -10.57
C MET A 1 18.57 -10.90 -10.74
N LYS A 2 17.35 -11.45 -10.90
CA LYS A 2 16.14 -10.62 -10.78
C LYS A 2 16.18 -9.97 -9.41
N GLU A 3 16.26 -8.65 -9.38
CA GLU A 3 16.46 -7.91 -8.14
C GLU A 3 15.25 -8.16 -7.25
N THR A 4 15.51 -8.46 -5.98
CA THR A 4 14.49 -8.70 -4.94
C THR A 4 13.43 -7.58 -4.88
N LYS A 5 13.77 -6.39 -5.39
CA LYS A 5 12.91 -5.22 -5.58
C LYS A 5 11.65 -5.49 -6.43
N ASP A 6 11.75 -6.35 -7.45
CA ASP A 6 10.65 -6.66 -8.37
C ASP A 6 9.45 -7.32 -7.67
N TYR A 7 9.66 -7.84 -6.46
CA TYR A 7 8.66 -8.62 -5.70
C TYR A 7 8.13 -7.90 -4.46
N ILE A 8 8.64 -6.71 -4.11
CA ILE A 8 8.25 -6.02 -2.86
C ILE A 8 6.76 -5.62 -2.86
N TRP A 9 6.22 -5.29 -4.03
CA TRP A 9 4.79 -4.93 -4.20
C TRP A 9 3.81 -6.05 -3.83
N ILE A 10 4.28 -7.31 -3.76
CA ILE A 10 3.44 -8.46 -3.39
C ILE A 10 2.98 -8.35 -1.93
N LEU A 11 3.79 -7.76 -1.05
CA LEU A 11 3.46 -7.63 0.38
C LEU A 11 2.19 -6.78 0.63
N PRO A 12 2.11 -5.51 0.18
CA PRO A 12 0.88 -4.74 0.32
C PRO A 12 -0.27 -5.29 -0.51
N PHE A 13 0.00 -5.96 -1.63
CA PHE A 13 -1.03 -6.64 -2.42
C PHE A 13 -1.72 -7.75 -1.60
N ILE A 14 -0.94 -8.67 -1.02
CA ILE A 14 -1.47 -9.71 -0.11
C ILE A 14 -2.16 -9.05 1.09
N GLY A 15 -1.55 -8.02 1.68
CA GLY A 15 -2.14 -7.26 2.78
C GLY A 15 -3.53 -6.72 2.43
N SER A 16 -3.70 -6.12 1.26
CA SER A 16 -4.99 -5.58 0.81
C SER A 16 -6.05 -6.67 0.59
N ILE A 17 -5.67 -7.87 0.09
CA ILE A 17 -6.57 -9.01 -0.03
C ILE A 17 -7.02 -9.49 1.35
N VAL A 18 -6.08 -9.62 2.29
CA VAL A 18 -6.38 -10.02 3.68
C VAL A 18 -7.33 -9.01 4.34
N ALA A 19 -7.08 -7.71 4.19
CA ALA A 19 -7.99 -6.67 4.69
C ALA A 19 -9.38 -6.76 4.05
N ALA A 20 -9.45 -6.96 2.72
CA ALA A 20 -10.71 -7.11 2.01
C ALA A 20 -11.53 -8.30 2.52
N ILE A 21 -10.90 -9.46 2.74
CA ILE A 21 -11.55 -10.63 3.34
C ILE A 21 -12.03 -10.28 4.76
N GLY A 22 -11.17 -9.63 5.55
CA GLY A 22 -11.51 -9.13 6.89
C GLY A 22 -12.82 -8.36 6.94
N LEU A 23 -13.03 -7.43 6.00
CA LEU A 23 -14.23 -6.59 5.94
C LEU A 23 -15.55 -7.37 5.78
N PHE A 24 -15.51 -8.57 5.19
CA PHE A 24 -16.69 -9.42 5.01
C PHE A 24 -16.81 -10.52 6.07
N THR A 25 -15.87 -10.59 7.01
CA THR A 25 -15.90 -11.56 8.12
C THR A 25 -16.45 -10.94 9.41
N PRO A 26 -16.91 -11.77 10.38
CA PRO A 26 -17.30 -11.27 11.69
C PRO A 26 -16.12 -10.59 12.41
N ALA A 27 -16.41 -9.45 13.03
CA ALA A 27 -15.54 -8.72 13.94
C ALA A 27 -15.55 -9.28 15.36
N ALA A 28 -16.66 -9.87 15.79
CA ALA A 28 -16.74 -10.50 17.11
C ALA A 28 -17.75 -11.65 17.11
N ALA A 29 -17.61 -12.57 18.07
CA ALA A 29 -18.54 -13.67 18.28
C ALA A 29 -18.89 -13.83 19.77
N LEU A 30 -20.18 -14.00 20.08
CA LEU A 30 -20.68 -14.28 21.42
C LEU A 30 -21.29 -15.69 21.45
N PRO A 31 -20.62 -16.68 22.08
CA PRO A 31 -21.21 -17.98 22.32
C PRO A 31 -22.20 -17.91 23.51
N ALA A 32 -23.45 -18.32 23.31
CA ALA A 32 -24.48 -18.32 24.34
C ALA A 32 -25.39 -19.56 24.23
N GLY A 33 -25.22 -20.53 25.13
CA GLY A 33 -26.16 -21.66 25.28
C GLY A 33 -26.36 -22.52 24.03
N GLY A 34 -25.31 -22.73 23.22
CA GLY A 34 -25.37 -23.46 21.95
C GLY A 34 -25.72 -22.59 20.74
N LEU A 35 -26.07 -21.32 20.95
CA LEU A 35 -26.14 -20.29 19.93
C LEU A 35 -24.80 -19.58 19.82
N THR A 36 -24.49 -19.06 18.63
CA THR A 36 -23.36 -18.15 18.39
C THR A 36 -23.88 -16.92 17.68
N GLU A 37 -23.76 -15.76 18.32
CA GLU A 37 -24.06 -14.48 17.69
C GLU A 37 -22.77 -13.93 17.07
N LEU A 38 -22.76 -13.82 15.74
CA LEU A 38 -21.67 -13.24 14.97
C LEU A 38 -21.97 -11.77 14.72
N PHE A 39 -20.98 -10.90 14.90
CA PHE A 39 -21.12 -9.44 14.80
C PHE A 39 -20.11 -8.88 13.80
N TRP A 40 -20.55 -8.04 12.86
CA TRP A 40 -19.72 -7.37 11.85
C TRP A 40 -19.45 -5.92 12.22
N MET A 41 -18.35 -5.35 11.69
CA MET A 41 -17.93 -3.98 12.02
C MET A 41 -19.04 -2.94 11.76
N HIS A 42 -19.86 -3.11 10.73
CA HIS A 42 -20.93 -2.16 10.39
C HIS A 42 -22.23 -2.35 11.20
N GLY A 43 -22.20 -3.16 12.27
CA GLY A 43 -23.35 -3.33 13.17
C GLY A 43 -24.34 -4.43 12.78
N PHE A 44 -24.10 -5.13 11.68
CA PHE A 44 -24.88 -6.33 11.32
C PHE A 44 -24.53 -7.48 12.27
N TYR A 45 -25.52 -8.30 12.61
CA TYR A 45 -25.32 -9.52 13.36
C TYR A 45 -26.08 -10.68 12.73
N LEU A 46 -25.61 -11.88 13.05
CA LEU A 46 -26.23 -13.15 12.65
C LEU A 46 -26.16 -14.12 13.81
N VAL A 47 -27.31 -14.58 14.30
CA VAL A 47 -27.37 -15.66 15.30
C VAL A 47 -27.48 -17.00 14.58
N VAL A 48 -26.59 -17.94 14.91
CA VAL A 48 -26.57 -19.31 14.37
C VAL A 48 -26.62 -20.34 15.49
N GLY A 49 -27.10 -21.57 15.20
CA GLY A 49 -27.11 -22.70 16.15
C GLY A 49 -28.49 -23.13 16.68
N GLY A 50 -29.55 -22.33 16.46
CA GLY A 50 -30.91 -22.55 17.00
C GLY A 50 -31.94 -23.09 16.00
N GLY A 51 -31.50 -23.72 14.91
CA GLY A 51 -32.36 -24.18 13.82
C GLY A 51 -32.38 -23.20 12.64
N TYR A 52 -32.93 -22.00 12.83
CA TYR A 52 -32.98 -20.97 11.77
C TYR A 52 -32.04 -19.79 12.07
N PRO A 53 -31.25 -19.32 11.09
CA PRO A 53 -30.44 -18.13 11.26
C PRO A 53 -31.32 -16.88 11.43
N ASP A 54 -30.99 -16.05 12.41
CA ASP A 54 -31.68 -14.78 12.69
C ASP A 54 -30.74 -13.59 12.40
N PRO A 55 -30.84 -12.96 11.21
CA PRO A 55 -30.03 -11.82 10.84
C PRO A 55 -30.68 -10.49 11.27
N GLY A 56 -29.86 -9.53 11.67
CA GLY A 56 -30.35 -8.19 12.00
C GLY A 56 -29.26 -7.13 12.07
N PHE A 57 -29.66 -5.93 12.51
CA PHE A 57 -28.75 -4.82 12.79
C PHE A 57 -28.90 -4.39 14.26
N ILE A 58 -27.79 -4.03 14.90
CA ILE A 58 -27.80 -3.48 16.25
C ILE A 58 -28.32 -2.04 16.20
N THR A 59 -29.63 -1.88 16.32
CA THR A 59 -30.29 -0.56 16.38
C THR A 59 -30.40 0.00 17.80
N HIS A 60 -30.30 -0.87 18.82
CA HIS A 60 -30.42 -0.49 20.23
C HIS A 60 -29.16 0.18 20.80
N ILE A 61 -28.00 0.04 20.14
CA ILE A 61 -26.74 0.67 20.53
C ILE A 61 -26.25 1.59 19.39
N PRO A 62 -26.87 2.78 19.20
CA PRO A 62 -26.56 3.65 18.05
C PRO A 62 -25.09 4.08 18.00
N GLY A 63 -24.45 4.27 19.17
CA GLY A 63 -23.02 4.60 19.24
C GLY A 63 -22.11 3.54 18.62
N LEU A 64 -22.43 2.25 18.83
CA LEU A 64 -21.65 1.15 18.26
C LEU A 64 -21.77 1.11 16.73
N MET A 65 -22.98 1.37 16.21
CA MET A 65 -23.22 1.42 14.77
C MET A 65 -22.46 2.58 14.10
N VAL A 66 -22.45 3.78 14.71
CA VAL A 66 -21.73 4.95 14.18
C VAL A 66 -20.21 4.71 14.14
N ILE A 67 -19.64 4.19 15.23
CA ILE A 67 -18.21 3.85 15.31
C ILE A 67 -17.87 2.77 14.28
N GLY A 68 -18.72 1.76 14.18
CA GLY A 68 -18.60 0.67 13.23
C GLY A 68 -18.57 1.10 11.77
N ILE A 69 -19.58 1.87 11.34
CA ILE A 69 -19.71 2.37 9.97
C ILE A 69 -18.55 3.32 9.63
N SER A 70 -18.22 4.26 10.52
CA SER A 70 -17.12 5.21 10.28
C SER A 70 -15.77 4.51 10.11
N CYS A 71 -15.45 3.53 10.96
CA CYS A 71 -14.26 2.71 10.82
C CYS A 71 -14.27 1.89 9.51
N MET A 72 -15.40 1.24 9.20
CA MET A 72 -15.54 0.42 8.00
C MET A 72 -15.30 1.22 6.72
N VAL A 73 -15.83 2.44 6.62
CA VAL A 73 -15.57 3.34 5.48
C VAL A 73 -14.09 3.64 5.34
N VAL A 74 -13.40 3.99 6.43
CA VAL A 74 -11.95 4.27 6.40
C VAL A 74 -11.16 3.04 5.95
N LEU A 75 -11.48 1.86 6.50
CA LEU A 75 -10.79 0.61 6.16
C LEU A 75 -11.04 0.20 4.71
N VAL A 76 -12.27 0.34 4.19
CA VAL A 76 -12.61 0.09 2.79
C VAL A 76 -11.79 1.00 1.86
N VAL A 77 -11.79 2.30 2.13
CA VAL A 77 -11.05 3.28 1.31
C VAL A 77 -9.54 2.97 1.34
N CYS A 78 -8.98 2.73 2.53
CA CYS A 78 -7.57 2.36 2.66
C CYS A 78 -7.24 1.08 1.89
N THR A 79 -8.10 0.06 1.98
CA THR A 79 -7.91 -1.22 1.29
C THR A 79 -7.93 -1.06 -0.23
N ILE A 80 -8.87 -0.28 -0.77
CA ILE A 80 -8.98 -0.01 -2.21
C ILE A 80 -7.75 0.75 -2.71
N ILE A 81 -7.36 1.84 -2.01
CA ILE A 81 -6.19 2.64 -2.40
C ILE A 81 -4.92 1.78 -2.35
N LEU A 82 -4.77 0.95 -1.31
CA LEU A 82 -3.62 0.07 -1.15
C LEU A 82 -3.57 -0.99 -2.26
N PHE A 83 -4.72 -1.59 -2.59
CA PHE A 83 -4.83 -2.56 -3.68
C PHE A 83 -4.39 -1.93 -5.01
N ILE A 84 -4.96 -0.78 -5.37
CA ILE A 84 -4.60 -0.06 -6.61
C ILE A 84 -3.12 0.35 -6.58
N SER A 85 -2.64 0.91 -5.48
CA SER A 85 -1.25 1.36 -5.33
C SER A 85 -0.27 0.20 -5.48
N SER A 86 -0.58 -0.97 -4.93
CA SER A 86 0.26 -2.17 -5.06
C SER A 86 0.38 -2.67 -6.50
N LEU A 87 -0.66 -2.46 -7.32
CA LEU A 87 -0.66 -2.84 -8.73
C LEU A 87 0.03 -1.81 -9.62
N THR A 88 -0.09 -0.52 -9.29
CA THR A 88 0.52 0.56 -10.09
C THR A 88 2.01 0.72 -9.86
N HIS A 89 2.52 0.38 -8.67
CA HIS A 89 3.94 0.53 -8.31
C HIS A 89 4.74 -0.78 -8.46
N ARG A 90 4.40 -1.59 -9.46
CA ARG A 90 5.16 -2.80 -9.78
C ARG A 90 6.53 -2.44 -10.36
N GLY A 91 7.60 -2.85 -9.67
CA GLY A 91 8.99 -2.53 -10.07
C GLY A 91 9.40 -1.08 -9.84
N VAL A 92 8.58 -0.31 -9.11
CA VAL A 92 8.89 1.08 -8.71
C VAL A 92 9.08 1.12 -7.20
N ASP A 93 9.84 2.09 -6.72
CA ASP A 93 10.04 2.34 -5.28
C ASP A 93 8.69 2.45 -4.54
N ALA A 94 8.64 1.90 -3.32
CA ALA A 94 7.44 1.95 -2.49
C ALA A 94 7.08 3.41 -2.18
N PRO A 95 5.87 3.88 -2.57
CA PRO A 95 5.47 5.25 -2.33
C PRO A 95 5.27 5.49 -0.82
N GLY A 96 5.53 6.72 -0.38
CA GLY A 96 5.31 7.12 1.02
C GLY A 96 3.87 6.93 1.50
N SER A 97 2.90 6.83 0.58
CA SER A 97 1.51 6.51 0.89
C SER A 97 1.34 5.14 1.56
N TRP A 98 2.21 4.17 1.30
CA TRP A 98 2.14 2.85 1.96
C TRP A 98 2.33 2.95 3.47
N LEU A 99 3.24 3.83 3.93
CA LEU A 99 3.43 4.09 5.36
C LEU A 99 2.17 4.70 5.97
N ALA A 100 1.60 5.72 5.32
CA ALA A 100 0.39 6.39 5.79
C ALA A 100 -0.81 5.43 5.84
N LEU A 101 -1.03 4.63 4.80
CA LEU A 101 -2.11 3.64 4.74
C LEU A 101 -1.96 2.54 5.79
N SER A 102 -0.72 2.11 6.07
CA SER A 102 -0.45 1.12 7.14
C SER A 102 -0.86 1.65 8.51
N ILE A 103 -0.49 2.91 8.80
CA ILE A 103 -0.86 3.59 10.05
C ILE A 103 -2.38 3.75 10.14
N LEU A 104 -3.06 4.11 9.05
CA LEU A 104 -4.51 4.25 9.02
C LEU A 104 -5.24 2.91 9.22
N LEU A 105 -4.77 1.81 8.63
CA LEU A 105 -5.36 0.48 8.84
C LEU A 105 -5.26 0.03 10.30
N ILE A 106 -4.06 0.16 10.88
CA ILE A 106 -3.80 -0.22 12.29
C ILE A 106 -4.57 0.71 13.23
N GLY A 107 -4.44 2.03 13.03
CA GLY A 107 -5.07 3.05 13.86
C GLY A 107 -6.59 3.01 13.79
N GLY A 108 -7.17 2.84 12.60
CA GLY A 108 -8.62 2.69 12.42
C GLY A 108 -9.18 1.48 13.16
N THR A 109 -8.41 0.38 13.21
CA THR A 109 -8.81 -0.83 13.93
C THR A 109 -8.70 -0.66 15.44
N ILE A 110 -7.64 -0.02 15.94
CA ILE A 110 -7.53 0.36 17.36
C ILE A 110 -8.69 1.28 17.77
N PHE A 111 -9.04 2.25 16.91
CA PHE A 111 -10.18 3.13 17.12
C PHE A 111 -11.50 2.36 17.20
N PHE A 112 -11.72 1.35 16.34
CA PHE A 112 -12.89 0.47 16.44
C PHE A 112 -12.90 -0.34 17.74
N ILE A 113 -11.78 -0.95 18.13
CA ILE A 113 -11.69 -1.75 19.36
C ILE A 113 -12.04 -0.91 20.59
N GLY A 114 -11.38 0.25 20.74
CA GLY A 114 -11.63 1.16 21.86
C GLY A 114 -13.02 1.78 21.79
N GLY A 115 -13.45 2.21 20.61
CA GLY A 115 -14.76 2.81 20.42
C GLY A 115 -15.92 1.85 20.71
N ALA A 116 -15.82 0.59 20.30
CA ALA A 116 -16.81 -0.44 20.61
C ALA A 116 -16.93 -0.68 22.11
N GLU A 117 -15.80 -0.75 22.82
CA GLU A 117 -15.77 -0.89 24.28
C GLU A 117 -16.46 0.28 24.98
N VAL A 118 -16.14 1.52 24.58
CA VAL A 118 -16.75 2.73 25.17
C VAL A 118 -18.24 2.80 24.88
N ALA A 119 -18.66 2.55 23.64
CA ALA A 119 -20.07 2.58 23.26
C ALA A 119 -20.89 1.53 24.02
N PHE A 120 -20.34 0.33 24.23
CA PHE A 120 -21.00 -0.74 24.97
C PHE A 120 -21.11 -0.42 26.47
N ARG A 121 -20.06 0.16 27.08
CA ARG A 121 -20.11 0.62 28.48
C ARG A 121 -21.16 1.71 28.69
N ILE A 122 -21.21 2.71 27.80
CA ILE A 122 -22.22 3.78 27.88
C ILE A 122 -23.64 3.19 27.79
N TYR A 123 -23.85 2.24 26.88
CA TYR A 123 -25.14 1.56 26.76
C TYR A 123 -25.52 0.76 28.01
N GLY A 124 -24.56 0.01 28.57
CA GLY A 124 -24.73 -0.75 29.82
C GLY A 124 -25.12 0.14 30.99
N PHE A 125 -24.42 1.27 31.14
CA PHE A 125 -24.67 2.25 32.19
C PHE A 125 -26.07 2.88 32.06
N ILE A 126 -26.45 3.34 30.87
CA ILE A 126 -27.74 4.05 30.66
C ILE A 126 -28.95 3.11 30.84
N ASN A 127 -28.86 1.87 30.36
CA ASN A 127 -30.04 1.00 30.27
C ASN A 127 -30.17 0.00 31.42
N PHE A 128 -29.06 -0.34 32.09
CA PHE A 128 -29.02 -1.42 33.07
C PHE A 128 -28.35 -1.04 34.40
N ASP A 129 -27.81 0.19 34.54
CA ASP A 129 -27.04 0.64 35.71
C ASP A 129 -25.82 -0.27 36.02
N ILE A 130 -25.23 -0.87 34.98
CA ILE A 130 -24.06 -1.73 35.07
C ILE A 130 -22.83 -0.94 34.61
N VAL A 131 -21.91 -0.68 35.54
CA VAL A 131 -20.70 0.14 35.28
C VAL A 131 -19.57 -0.66 34.62
N ASP A 132 -19.52 -1.97 34.85
CA ASP A 132 -18.38 -2.83 34.46
C ASP A 132 -18.65 -3.72 33.22
N LEU A 133 -19.61 -3.33 32.38
CA LEU A 133 -19.94 -4.11 31.18
C LEU A 133 -18.86 -3.91 30.09
N SER A 134 -17.97 -4.89 29.92
CA SER A 134 -16.96 -4.87 28.86
C SER A 134 -17.40 -5.64 27.62
N PHE A 135 -17.26 -5.04 26.44
CA PHE A 135 -17.61 -5.66 25.15
C PHE A 135 -16.71 -6.87 24.89
N TRP A 136 -15.40 -6.68 25.05
CA TRP A 136 -14.39 -7.68 24.71
C TRP A 136 -14.25 -8.80 25.76
N GLN A 137 -14.81 -8.64 26.95
CA GLN A 137 -14.92 -9.74 27.92
C GLN A 137 -16.02 -10.74 27.56
N HIS A 138 -17.10 -10.26 26.93
CA HIS A 138 -18.22 -11.11 26.55
C HIS A 138 -18.06 -11.66 25.13
N ARG A 139 -17.37 -10.93 24.25
CA ARG A 139 -17.26 -11.27 22.83
C ARG A 139 -15.82 -11.61 22.45
N ASN A 140 -15.65 -12.76 21.83
CA ASN A 140 -14.37 -13.18 21.26
C ASN A 140 -14.08 -12.36 20.00
N PRO A 141 -12.87 -11.80 19.84
CA PRO A 141 -12.51 -11.05 18.63
C PRO A 141 -12.47 -11.99 17.42
N GLY A 142 -13.08 -11.52 16.32
CA GLY A 142 -13.13 -12.22 15.04
C GLY A 142 -12.06 -11.74 14.06
N PHE A 143 -12.08 -12.32 12.86
CA PHE A 143 -11.04 -12.04 11.86
C PHE A 143 -11.08 -10.60 11.34
N ALA A 144 -12.24 -9.93 11.29
CA ALA A 144 -12.30 -8.54 10.83
C ALA A 144 -11.52 -7.56 11.72
N VAL A 145 -11.31 -7.90 13.00
CA VAL A 145 -10.49 -7.10 13.92
C VAL A 145 -9.00 -7.41 13.72
N ILE A 146 -8.65 -8.63 13.32
CA ILE A 146 -7.26 -9.07 13.20
C ILE A 146 -6.68 -8.72 11.82
N ALA A 147 -7.46 -8.89 10.76
CA ALA A 147 -7.02 -8.74 9.38
C ALA A 147 -6.39 -7.37 9.06
N PRO A 148 -6.91 -6.22 9.55
CA PRO A 148 -6.26 -4.93 9.31
C PRO A 148 -4.87 -4.80 9.94
N PHE A 149 -4.60 -5.44 11.08
CA PHE A 149 -3.26 -5.46 11.67
C PHE A 149 -2.28 -6.24 10.80
N ILE A 150 -2.71 -7.40 10.28
CA ILE A 150 -1.90 -8.19 9.35
C ILE A 150 -1.64 -7.39 8.07
N ALA A 151 -2.68 -6.77 7.50
CA ALA A 151 -2.58 -5.97 6.29
C ALA A 151 -1.68 -4.75 6.45
N GLY A 152 -1.84 -4.00 7.55
CA GLY A 152 -1.00 -2.85 7.89
C GLY A 152 0.43 -3.26 8.16
N GLY A 153 0.65 -4.37 8.87
CA GLY A 153 1.99 -4.91 9.13
C GLY A 153 2.73 -5.35 7.87
N LEU A 154 2.05 -6.07 6.96
CA LEU A 154 2.63 -6.49 5.68
C LEU A 154 2.99 -5.28 4.81
N THR A 155 2.12 -4.29 4.75
CA THR A 155 2.36 -3.06 3.99
C THR A 155 3.54 -2.27 4.55
N LEU A 156 3.59 -2.12 5.88
CA LEU A 156 4.68 -1.44 6.57
C LEU A 156 6.02 -2.16 6.35
N LEU A 157 6.01 -3.50 6.44
CA LEU A 157 7.20 -4.30 6.17
C LEU A 157 7.67 -4.13 4.72
N GLY A 158 6.75 -4.12 3.74
CA GLY A 158 7.08 -3.84 2.35
C GLY A 158 7.71 -2.47 2.15
N TYR A 159 7.20 -1.44 2.83
CA TYR A 159 7.77 -0.10 2.82
C TYR A 159 9.19 -0.06 3.43
N ILE A 160 9.41 -0.70 4.59
CA ILE A 160 10.72 -0.74 5.26
C ILE A 160 11.75 -1.47 4.39
N ILE A 161 11.40 -2.63 3.81
CA ILE A 161 12.29 -3.40 2.93
C ILE A 161 12.65 -2.57 1.69
N SER A 162 11.68 -1.93 1.05
CA SER A 162 11.95 -1.06 -0.09
C SER A 162 12.96 0.03 0.24
N LYS A 163 12.78 0.72 1.38
CA LYS A 163 13.70 1.78 1.81
C LYS A 163 15.09 1.25 2.17
N ALA A 164 15.18 0.12 2.88
CA ALA A 164 16.45 -0.48 3.27
C ALA A 164 17.27 -0.96 2.07
N THR A 165 16.62 -1.55 1.05
CA THR A 165 17.31 -1.98 -0.18
C THR A 165 17.87 -0.82 -0.99
N ARG A 166 17.27 0.37 -0.91
CA ARG A 166 17.76 1.59 -1.58
C ARG A 166 19.07 2.11 -0.99
N GLU A 167 19.21 2.04 0.34
CA GLU A 167 20.40 2.52 1.04
C GLU A 167 21.62 1.61 0.81
N GLY A 168 21.43 0.37 0.36
CA GLY A 168 22.50 -0.56 0.01
C GLY A 168 23.17 -0.31 -1.34
N GLU A 169 22.51 0.40 -2.26
CA GLU A 169 23.04 0.69 -3.62
C GLU A 169 23.84 1.99 -3.70
N VAL A 170 24.35 2.47 -2.57
CA VAL A 170 25.17 3.68 -2.49
C VAL A 170 26.42 3.53 -3.36
N LYS A 171 26.35 4.16 -4.54
CA LYS A 171 27.42 4.75 -5.36
C LYS A 171 28.79 4.07 -5.23
N ILE A 172 29.01 3.04 -6.05
CA ILE A 172 30.34 2.89 -6.64
C ILE A 172 30.49 4.07 -7.61
N THR A 173 31.04 5.19 -7.12
CA THR A 173 31.50 6.25 -8.03
C THR A 173 32.49 5.61 -9.00
N PRO A 174 32.27 5.66 -10.32
CA PRO A 174 33.27 5.20 -11.25
C PRO A 174 34.53 6.02 -10.98
N ILE A 175 35.63 5.34 -10.67
CA ILE A 175 36.95 5.95 -10.54
C ILE A 175 37.20 6.67 -11.87
N SER A 176 37.18 8.00 -11.83
CA SER A 176 37.58 8.84 -12.96
C SER A 176 39.02 8.51 -13.26
N THR A 177 39.24 7.67 -14.27
CA THR A 177 40.57 7.34 -14.78
C THR A 177 40.97 8.44 -15.76
N ASN A 178 41.12 9.67 -15.24
CA ASN A 178 41.77 10.77 -15.93
C ASN A 178 42.99 11.19 -15.10
N ALA A 179 43.95 10.27 -14.97
CA ALA A 179 45.33 10.64 -14.70
C ALA A 179 45.98 10.96 -16.06
N THR A 180 45.76 12.17 -16.56
CA THR A 180 46.60 12.72 -17.62
C THR A 180 47.96 13.03 -16.99
N PRO A 181 49.08 12.49 -17.52
CA PRO A 181 50.39 12.86 -17.04
C PRO A 181 50.68 14.31 -17.40
N ASP A 182 51.12 15.03 -16.38
CA ASP A 182 51.73 16.35 -16.41
C ASP A 182 52.82 16.41 -17.51
N ASN A 183 52.63 17.27 -18.51
CA ASN A 183 53.67 17.57 -19.49
C ASN A 183 53.81 19.08 -19.64
N ASN A 184 54.99 19.50 -19.20
CA ASN A 184 55.65 20.80 -19.24
C ASN A 184 55.38 21.70 -20.47
N GLU A 185 55.52 22.98 -20.16
CA GLU A 185 55.71 24.18 -20.99
C GLU A 185 56.43 23.98 -22.35
N ILE A 186 55.94 24.70 -23.38
CA ILE A 186 56.67 25.74 -24.17
C ILE A 186 55.76 26.23 -25.33
N PRO A 187 55.73 27.54 -25.66
CA PRO A 187 54.90 28.12 -26.73
C PRO A 187 55.61 28.07 -28.09
N THR A 188 54.88 28.02 -29.22
CA THR A 188 55.15 28.70 -30.54
C THR A 188 54.27 28.12 -31.68
N THR A 189 53.44 28.99 -32.27
CA THR A 189 53.11 29.24 -33.71
C THR A 189 52.70 28.15 -34.72
N GLU A 190 51.71 28.55 -35.54
CA GLU A 190 51.33 28.14 -36.93
C GLU A 190 50.51 26.85 -37.20
N GLU A 191 49.24 27.11 -37.57
CA GLU A 191 48.57 26.73 -38.84
C GLU A 191 48.93 25.39 -39.49
N GLU A 192 48.00 24.42 -39.45
CA GLU A 192 47.57 23.62 -40.62
C GLU A 192 46.36 22.72 -40.27
N THR A 193 45.49 22.54 -41.26
CA THR A 193 44.23 21.74 -41.25
C THR A 193 44.39 20.64 -42.32
N PRO A 194 43.59 19.56 -42.37
CA PRO A 194 43.22 18.50 -41.40
C PRO A 194 43.68 17.09 -41.88
N PRO A 195 43.27 15.99 -41.20
CA PRO A 195 42.37 15.08 -41.90
C PRO A 195 41.18 14.61 -41.05
N ALA A 196 40.08 14.36 -41.77
CA ALA A 196 38.77 14.00 -41.26
C ALA A 196 38.75 12.63 -40.55
N VAL A 197 38.24 12.62 -39.32
CA VAL A 197 37.76 11.40 -38.64
C VAL A 197 36.24 11.40 -38.74
N SER A 198 35.71 10.38 -39.41
CA SER A 198 34.28 10.14 -39.58
C SER A 198 33.67 9.65 -38.26
N THR A 199 33.23 10.57 -37.41
CA THR A 199 32.28 10.28 -36.33
C THR A 199 30.89 10.22 -36.94
N SER A 200 30.34 9.01 -37.12
CA SER A 200 28.92 8.82 -37.44
C SER A 200 28.09 9.22 -36.22
N SER A 201 27.69 10.48 -36.16
CA SER A 201 26.67 10.93 -35.21
C SER A 201 25.32 10.37 -35.66
N GLU A 202 24.95 9.19 -35.18
CA GLU A 202 23.57 8.74 -35.26
C GLU A 202 22.71 9.75 -34.49
N ALA A 203 21.85 10.47 -35.22
CA ALA A 203 20.93 11.43 -34.65
C ALA A 203 19.89 10.67 -33.80
N PHE A 204 20.08 10.68 -32.48
CA PHE A 204 19.12 10.11 -31.54
C PHE A 204 17.89 11.01 -31.45
N SER A 205 16.71 10.45 -31.73
CA SER A 205 15.43 11.11 -31.51
C SER A 205 14.92 10.83 -30.08
N PHE A 206 14.24 11.81 -29.50
CA PHE A 206 13.60 11.72 -28.19
C PHE A 206 12.08 11.81 -28.35
N CYS A 207 11.33 11.08 -27.53
CA CYS A 207 9.87 11.16 -27.53
C CYS A 207 9.42 12.54 -27.00
N PRO A 208 8.56 13.29 -27.73
CA PRO A 208 8.11 14.61 -27.31
C PRO A 208 7.21 14.60 -26.07
N GLU A 209 6.52 13.49 -25.79
CA GLU A 209 5.62 13.37 -24.64
C GLU A 209 6.34 12.99 -23.33
N CYS A 210 7.26 12.02 -23.39
CA CYS A 210 7.88 11.46 -22.18
C CYS A 210 9.39 11.70 -22.06
N GLY A 211 10.03 12.27 -23.10
CA GLY A 211 11.47 12.56 -23.11
C GLY A 211 12.39 11.35 -23.22
N GLN A 212 11.85 10.15 -23.41
CA GLN A 212 12.66 8.93 -23.50
C GLN A 212 13.35 8.80 -24.87
N LYS A 213 14.58 8.27 -24.85
CA LYS A 213 15.39 8.01 -26.04
C LYS A 213 14.74 6.93 -26.92
N ILE A 214 14.57 7.21 -28.21
CA ILE A 214 14.03 6.27 -29.18
C ILE A 214 15.23 5.51 -29.80
N PRO A 215 15.27 4.17 -29.70
CA PRO A 215 16.42 3.39 -30.14
C PRO A 215 16.56 3.31 -31.67
N SER A 216 15.47 3.47 -32.43
CA SER A 216 15.48 3.44 -33.90
C SER A 216 14.53 4.49 -34.48
N SER A 217 14.95 5.19 -35.53
CA SER A 217 14.12 6.16 -36.27
C SER A 217 12.97 5.51 -37.07
N ASP A 218 12.87 4.18 -37.08
CA ASP A 218 11.80 3.43 -37.75
C ASP A 218 10.67 2.97 -36.82
N ASP A 219 10.78 3.21 -35.51
CA ASP A 219 9.71 2.88 -34.58
C ASP A 219 8.52 3.83 -34.76
N LYS A 220 7.32 3.27 -34.99
CA LYS A 220 6.07 4.03 -35.13
C LYS A 220 5.52 4.52 -33.79
N PHE A 221 5.93 3.90 -32.69
CA PHE A 221 5.40 4.16 -31.36
C PHE A 221 6.52 4.23 -30.32
N CYS A 222 6.37 5.09 -29.32
CA CYS A 222 7.23 5.08 -28.15
C CYS A 222 6.93 3.84 -27.30
N LEU A 223 7.92 2.96 -27.10
CA LEU A 223 7.79 1.72 -26.31
C LEU A 223 7.48 1.96 -24.82
N SER A 224 7.64 3.19 -24.33
CA SER A 224 7.45 3.50 -22.91
C SER A 224 6.08 4.09 -22.60
N CYS A 225 5.62 5.06 -23.39
CA CYS A 225 4.33 5.73 -23.17
C CYS A 225 3.25 5.40 -24.20
N GLY A 226 3.59 4.67 -25.28
CA GLY A 226 2.65 4.29 -26.35
C GLY A 226 2.31 5.42 -27.34
N PHE A 227 2.97 6.57 -27.26
CA PHE A 227 2.73 7.70 -28.16
C PHE A 227 3.14 7.40 -29.61
N GLU A 228 2.31 7.76 -30.58
CA GLU A 228 2.57 7.56 -32.02
C GLU A 228 3.48 8.65 -32.59
N LEU A 229 4.60 8.24 -33.18
CA LEU A 229 5.60 9.14 -33.77
C LEU A 229 5.21 9.42 -35.22
N LYS A 230 4.61 10.58 -35.49
CA LYS A 230 4.37 11.04 -36.87
C LYS A 230 5.69 11.44 -37.51
N LYS A 231 6.06 10.76 -38.61
CA LYS A 231 7.11 11.23 -39.54
C LYS A 231 6.48 12.31 -40.43
N ASP A 232 6.95 13.55 -40.31
CA ASP A 232 6.70 14.62 -41.28
C ASP A 232 7.57 14.45 -42.54
#